data_AF-A0A6J7C3L6-F1
#
_entry.id   AF-A0A6J7C3L6-F1
#
_cell.length_a   1.000
_cell.length_b   1.000
_cell.length_c   1.000
_cell.angle_alpha   90.00
_cell.angle_beta   90.00
_cell.angle_gamma   90.00
#
_symmetry.space_group_name_H-M   'P 1'
#
loop_
_entity.id
_entity.type
_entity.pdbx_description
1 polymer ?
#
loop_
_entity_poly.entity_id
_entity_poly.type
_entity_poly.pdbx_seq_one_letter_code
_entity_poly.pdbx_strand_id
1 'polypeptide(L)'
;MRLTRLRPSGRGADVWDELHPTQSQQRDLYNWLLNAGERVLTGDSFFHLAGFGESLPGLNLCGAGRVVCLIDPVGDVYACPFAIHEEFLAGNVLESGGFATVWRTSELFADLRSPQTSGACTRCQFFDSCRGGCMAAKFFTGLPLDGPDPECVQGYGESALADPDREARSSSQDHSHRTTRAGVGPVPVEIGFGIPAPSAPPVHACAENPLAGFDPLGR
;
A
#
# COMPACT_ATOMS: atom_id res chain seq x y z
N MET A 1 -1.95 -16.95 7.47
CA MET A 1 -2.23 -15.53 7.82
C MET A 1 -1.45 -14.64 6.85
N ARG A 2 -1.98 -13.47 6.48
CA ARG A 2 -1.28 -12.49 5.64
C ARG A 2 -1.19 -11.16 6.39
N LEU A 3 -0.01 -10.55 6.41
CA LEU A 3 0.22 -9.23 7.00
C LEU A 3 0.38 -8.19 5.90
N THR A 4 -0.31 -7.06 6.05
CA THR A 4 -0.22 -5.91 5.13
C THR A 4 0.19 -4.68 5.94
N ARG A 5 1.12 -3.90 5.38
CA ARG A 5 1.58 -2.62 5.94
C ARG A 5 0.50 -1.55 5.76
N LEU A 6 0.25 -0.74 6.79
CA LEU A 6 -0.60 0.44 6.71
C LEU A 6 -0.08 1.38 5.62
N ARG A 7 -0.97 1.92 4.79
CA ARG A 7 -0.59 2.75 3.65
C ARG A 7 -0.98 4.19 3.87
N PRO A 8 -0.08 5.15 3.58
CA PRO A 8 -0.40 6.57 3.60
C PRO A 8 -1.25 7.00 2.39
N SER A 9 -2.16 6.16 1.87
CA SER A 9 -2.98 6.49 0.68
C SER A 9 -4.46 6.22 0.91
N GLY A 10 -5.32 6.91 0.15
CA GLY A 10 -6.76 6.96 0.41
C GLY A 10 -7.03 7.40 1.86
N ARG A 11 -8.00 6.77 2.52
CA ARG A 11 -8.30 7.02 3.95
C ARG A 11 -7.18 6.61 4.91
N GLY A 12 -6.19 5.85 4.43
CA GLY A 12 -5.01 5.52 5.22
C GLY A 12 -4.14 6.75 5.47
N ALA A 13 -4.13 7.73 4.56
CA ALA A 13 -3.39 8.99 4.73
C ALA A 13 -3.84 9.76 5.98
N ASP A 14 -5.16 9.79 6.26
CA ASP A 14 -5.75 10.52 7.39
C ASP A 14 -5.28 10.04 8.76
N VAL A 15 -4.83 8.78 8.85
CA VAL A 15 -4.48 8.11 10.12
C VAL A 15 -3.03 7.62 10.14
N TRP A 16 -2.28 7.84 9.06
CA TRP A 16 -0.97 7.22 8.92
C TRP A 16 0.01 7.74 9.98
N ASP A 17 0.05 9.06 10.20
CA ASP A 17 0.93 9.69 11.20
C ASP A 17 0.67 9.19 12.63
N GLU A 18 -0.56 8.72 12.92
CA GLU A 18 -0.92 8.19 14.24
C GLU A 18 -0.67 6.68 14.40
N LEU A 19 -0.81 5.93 13.30
CA LEU A 19 -0.90 4.46 13.33
C LEU A 19 0.31 3.75 12.72
N HIS A 20 1.23 4.47 12.05
CA HIS A 20 2.43 3.83 11.54
C HIS A 20 3.31 3.32 12.70
N PRO A 21 3.97 2.16 12.56
CA PRO A 21 4.83 1.64 13.61
C PRO A 21 5.99 2.60 13.92
N THR A 22 6.33 2.70 15.21
CA THR A 22 7.56 3.34 15.65
C THR A 22 8.78 2.47 15.33
N GLN A 23 9.98 3.04 15.40
CA GLN A 23 11.24 2.31 15.17
C GLN A 23 11.41 1.08 16.08
N SER A 24 10.98 1.14 17.34
CA SER A 24 11.01 -0.03 18.24
C SER A 24 10.00 -1.07 17.82
N GLN A 25 8.78 -0.67 17.45
CA GLN A 25 7.75 -1.58 16.96
C GLN A 25 8.16 -2.26 15.64
N GLN A 26 8.87 -1.56 14.75
CA GLN A 26 9.42 -2.18 13.53
C GLN A 26 10.42 -3.28 13.85
N ARG A 27 11.28 -3.08 14.87
CA ARG A 27 12.23 -4.10 15.31
C ARG A 27 11.52 -5.31 15.92
N ASP A 28 10.49 -5.08 16.72
CA ASP A 28 9.66 -6.16 17.28
C ASP A 28 8.95 -6.94 16.17
N LEU A 29 8.36 -6.23 15.21
CA LEU A 29 7.73 -6.82 14.03
C LEU A 29 8.73 -7.65 13.21
N TYR A 30 9.91 -7.13 12.96
CA TYR A 30 10.97 -7.82 12.24
C TYR A 30 11.37 -9.13 12.92
N ASN A 31 11.65 -9.09 14.23
CA ASN A 31 11.99 -10.28 15.00
C ASN A 31 10.85 -11.30 15.00
N TRP A 32 9.60 -10.84 15.09
CA TRP A 32 8.44 -11.71 15.01
C TRP A 32 8.29 -12.37 13.62
N LEU A 33 8.51 -11.61 12.54
CA LEU A 33 8.47 -12.13 11.16
C LEU A 33 9.57 -13.17 10.89
N LEU A 34 10.79 -12.96 11.41
CA LEU A 34 11.87 -13.97 11.32
C LEU A 34 11.45 -15.29 11.99
N ASN A 35 10.90 -15.21 13.19
CA ASN A 35 10.43 -16.39 13.92
C ASN A 35 9.23 -17.08 13.24
N ALA A 36 8.36 -16.30 12.60
CA ALA A 36 7.21 -16.80 11.87
C ALA A 36 7.61 -17.54 10.57
N GLY A 37 8.66 -17.06 9.90
CA GLY A 37 9.10 -17.59 8.60
C GLY A 37 7.97 -17.56 7.57
N GLU A 38 7.87 -18.60 6.76
CA GLU A 38 6.88 -18.70 5.66
C GLU A 38 5.42 -18.90 6.14
N ARG A 39 5.17 -19.08 7.45
CA ARG A 39 3.81 -19.22 7.99
C ARG A 39 2.99 -17.93 7.88
N VAL A 40 3.67 -16.79 7.75
CA VAL A 40 3.07 -15.47 7.59
C VAL A 40 3.53 -14.88 6.27
N LEU A 41 2.58 -14.70 5.36
CA LEU A 41 2.85 -14.04 4.09
C LEU A 41 2.85 -12.53 4.31
N THR A 42 3.92 -11.87 3.91
CA THR A 42 4.00 -10.41 3.89
C THR A 42 3.51 -9.88 2.54
N GLY A 43 2.82 -8.75 2.54
CA GLY A 43 2.61 -7.98 1.32
C GLY A 43 3.89 -7.25 0.88
N ASP A 44 3.96 -6.89 -0.40
CA ASP A 44 5.10 -6.32 -1.11
C ASP A 44 5.54 -4.91 -0.65
N SER A 45 5.76 -4.65 0.65
CA SER A 45 6.36 -3.40 1.17
C SER A 45 6.98 -3.46 2.57
N PHE A 46 7.19 -4.65 3.11
CA PHE A 46 8.01 -4.83 4.32
C PHE A 46 9.51 -4.87 4.01
N PHE A 47 9.91 -4.53 2.78
CA PHE A 47 11.31 -4.54 2.32
C PHE A 47 12.23 -3.63 3.14
N HIS A 48 11.69 -2.54 3.69
CA HIS A 48 12.45 -1.63 4.57
C HIS A 48 13.00 -2.36 5.80
N LEU A 49 12.32 -3.41 6.29
CA LEU A 49 12.77 -4.23 7.42
C LEU A 49 14.03 -5.04 7.10
N ALA A 50 14.28 -5.37 5.82
CA ALA A 50 15.51 -6.06 5.43
C ALA A 50 16.77 -5.23 5.75
N GLY A 51 16.63 -3.91 5.96
CA GLY A 51 17.70 -3.05 6.44
C GLY A 51 18.17 -3.36 7.87
N PHE A 52 17.52 -4.27 8.61
CA PHE A 52 17.97 -4.75 9.91
C PHE A 52 19.04 -5.85 9.83
N GLY A 53 19.15 -6.57 8.70
CA GLY A 53 20.16 -7.62 8.54
C GLY A 53 19.69 -8.80 7.68
N GLU A 54 19.02 -9.77 8.31
CA GLU A 54 18.51 -10.96 7.62
C GLU A 54 17.31 -10.63 6.72
N SER A 55 17.31 -11.22 5.53
CA SER A 55 16.22 -11.08 4.57
C SER A 55 14.99 -11.85 5.01
N LEU A 56 13.84 -11.19 4.96
CA LEU A 56 12.54 -11.84 5.13
C LEU A 56 12.13 -12.56 3.83
N PRO A 57 11.38 -13.68 3.89
CA PRO A 57 10.83 -14.32 2.70
C PRO A 57 9.97 -13.35 1.87
N GLY A 58 10.19 -13.33 0.56
CA GLY A 58 9.45 -12.48 -0.39
C GLY A 58 10.37 -11.65 -1.30
N LEU A 59 9.76 -10.71 -2.03
CA LEU A 59 10.52 -9.69 -2.76
C LEU A 59 11.26 -8.79 -1.78
N ASN A 60 12.45 -8.32 -2.14
CA ASN A 60 13.25 -7.35 -1.38
C ASN A 60 13.38 -5.99 -2.11
N LEU A 61 12.57 -5.79 -3.15
CA LEU A 61 12.61 -4.61 -4.01
C LEU A 61 11.19 -4.19 -4.41
N CYS A 62 11.03 -2.90 -4.72
CA CYS A 62 9.77 -2.36 -5.21
C CYS A 62 9.36 -3.01 -6.55
N GLY A 63 8.25 -3.75 -6.52
CA GLY A 63 7.73 -4.46 -7.70
C GLY A 63 6.96 -3.59 -8.69
N ALA A 64 6.74 -2.30 -8.40
CA ALA A 64 5.92 -1.40 -9.20
C ALA A 64 6.40 -1.33 -10.65
N GLY A 65 5.51 -1.62 -11.60
CA GLY A 65 5.82 -1.71 -13.04
C GLY A 65 6.79 -2.85 -13.42
N ARG A 66 7.33 -3.62 -12.48
CA ARG A 66 8.31 -4.71 -12.71
C ARG A 66 7.66 -6.08 -12.65
N VAL A 67 6.95 -6.35 -11.56
CA VAL A 67 6.29 -7.63 -11.27
C VAL A 67 4.83 -7.44 -10.84
N VAL A 68 4.41 -6.19 -10.61
CA VAL A 68 3.04 -5.82 -10.28
C VAL A 68 2.65 -4.51 -10.99
N CYS A 69 1.38 -4.41 -11.36
CA CYS A 69 0.67 -3.18 -11.71
C CYS A 69 -0.79 -3.33 -11.25
N LEU A 70 -1.53 -2.23 -11.22
CA LEU A 70 -2.98 -2.21 -11.03
C LEU A 70 -3.64 -1.91 -12.37
N ILE A 71 -4.75 -2.58 -12.69
CA ILE A 71 -5.70 -2.15 -13.71
C ILE A 71 -6.98 -1.82 -12.96
N ASP A 72 -7.46 -0.59 -13.07
CA ASP A 72 -8.68 -0.15 -12.40
C ASP A 72 -9.95 -0.53 -13.21
N PRO A 73 -11.16 -0.30 -12.67
CA PRO A 73 -12.40 -0.66 -13.36
C PRO A 73 -12.69 0.08 -14.67
N VAL A 74 -12.07 1.25 -14.91
CA VAL A 74 -12.22 2.00 -16.18
C VAL A 74 -11.10 1.68 -17.18
N GLY A 75 -10.17 0.82 -16.78
CA GLY A 75 -9.10 0.30 -17.62
C GLY A 75 -7.76 1.01 -17.45
N ASP A 76 -7.66 1.98 -16.54
CA ASP A 76 -6.42 2.70 -16.29
C ASP A 76 -5.41 1.77 -15.61
N VAL A 77 -4.16 1.82 -16.08
CA VAL A 77 -3.08 0.97 -15.60
C VAL A 77 -2.14 1.81 -14.74
N TYR A 78 -2.04 1.51 -13.46
CA TYR A 78 -1.11 2.18 -12.54
C TYR A 78 0.08 1.29 -12.19
N ALA A 79 1.25 1.88 -11.94
CA ALA A 79 2.45 1.12 -11.61
C ALA A 79 2.34 0.30 -10.31
N CYS A 80 1.53 0.75 -9.36
CA CYS A 80 1.39 0.11 -8.06
C CYS A 80 -0.06 0.18 -7.58
N PRO A 81 -0.63 -0.89 -6.99
CA PRO A 81 -1.98 -0.84 -6.41
C PRO A 81 -2.10 0.14 -5.25
N PHE A 82 -0.98 0.59 -4.68
CA PHE A 82 -0.96 1.59 -3.61
C PHE A 82 -0.72 3.01 -4.11
N ALA A 83 -0.43 3.20 -5.40
CA ALA A 83 -0.11 4.47 -6.02
C ALA A 83 -1.10 4.79 -7.17
N ILE A 84 -2.37 4.89 -6.82
CA ILE A 84 -3.45 5.31 -7.73
C ILE A 84 -3.43 6.84 -7.81
N HIS A 85 -2.44 7.34 -8.55
CA HIS A 85 -2.20 8.76 -8.78
C HIS A 85 -1.74 8.96 -10.23
N GLU A 86 -2.03 10.12 -10.81
CA GLU A 86 -1.72 10.43 -12.22
C GLU A 86 -0.23 10.28 -12.56
N GLU A 87 0.67 10.64 -11.62
CA GLU A 87 2.13 10.43 -11.77
C GLU A 87 2.55 8.96 -11.92
N PHE A 88 1.66 8.02 -11.56
CA PHE A 88 1.90 6.59 -11.70
C PHE A 88 0.96 5.93 -12.71
N LEU A 89 0.23 6.70 -13.51
CA LEU A 89 -0.60 6.22 -14.61
C LEU A 89 0.27 5.87 -15.81
N ALA A 90 0.23 4.62 -16.25
CA ALA A 90 1.04 4.06 -17.31
C ALA A 90 0.35 4.03 -18.68
N GLY A 91 -0.98 4.15 -18.71
CA GLY A 91 -1.83 4.08 -19.91
C GLY A 91 -3.19 3.44 -19.59
N ASN A 92 -3.98 3.12 -20.62
CA ASN A 92 -5.29 2.48 -20.45
C ASN A 92 -5.42 1.23 -21.36
N VAL A 93 -5.99 0.14 -20.85
CA VAL A 93 -6.11 -1.15 -21.56
C VAL A 93 -7.11 -1.13 -22.72
N LEU A 94 -7.97 -0.13 -22.79
CA LEU A 94 -8.95 0.07 -23.87
C LEU A 94 -8.32 0.75 -25.10
N GLU A 95 -7.10 1.27 -24.98
CA GLU A 95 -6.35 1.85 -26.09
C GLU A 95 -5.79 0.78 -27.05
N SER A 96 -5.26 1.23 -28.19
CA SER A 96 -4.73 0.34 -29.23
C SER A 96 -3.55 -0.49 -28.73
N GLY A 97 -3.66 -1.82 -28.89
CA GLY A 97 -2.67 -2.79 -28.41
C GLY A 97 -2.81 -3.19 -26.93
N GLY A 98 -3.74 -2.56 -26.20
CA GLY A 98 -4.20 -2.94 -24.87
C GLY A 98 -3.09 -3.09 -23.82
N PHE A 99 -3.32 -3.96 -22.83
CA PHE A 99 -2.38 -4.16 -21.71
C PHE A 99 -0.97 -4.53 -22.16
N ALA A 100 -0.83 -5.29 -23.25
CA ALA A 100 0.46 -5.71 -23.76
C ALA A 100 1.34 -4.54 -24.21
N THR A 101 0.74 -3.51 -24.82
CA THR A 101 1.43 -2.26 -25.15
C THR A 101 1.83 -1.55 -23.87
N VAL A 102 0.88 -1.26 -22.98
CA VAL A 102 1.16 -0.54 -21.72
C VAL A 102 2.29 -1.21 -20.93
N TRP A 103 2.22 -2.53 -20.72
CA TRP A 103 3.22 -3.27 -19.97
C TRP A 103 4.63 -3.21 -20.59
N ARG A 104 4.75 -3.21 -21.92
CA ARG A 104 6.04 -3.30 -22.61
C ARG A 104 6.64 -1.95 -22.97
N THR A 105 5.80 -0.96 -23.28
CA THR A 105 6.24 0.29 -23.92
C THR A 105 5.93 1.53 -23.11
N SER A 106 5.23 1.44 -21.97
CA SER A 106 5.03 2.59 -21.09
C SER A 106 6.37 3.19 -20.66
N GLU A 107 6.55 4.49 -20.88
CA GLU A 107 7.73 5.26 -20.45
C GLU A 107 7.90 5.17 -18.92
N LEU A 108 6.81 5.35 -18.18
CA LEU A 108 6.80 5.19 -16.72
C LEU A 108 7.32 3.82 -16.29
N PHE A 109 6.88 2.73 -16.93
CA PHE A 109 7.37 1.40 -16.56
C PHE A 109 8.82 1.19 -16.97
N ALA A 110 9.27 1.75 -18.10
CA ALA A 110 10.66 1.72 -18.49
C ALA A 110 11.55 2.43 -17.45
N ASP A 111 11.14 3.62 -17.02
CA ASP A 111 11.83 4.40 -15.99
C ASP A 111 11.84 3.68 -14.65
N LEU A 112 10.70 3.15 -14.20
CA LEU A 112 10.61 2.38 -12.97
C LEU A 112 11.42 1.10 -13.01
N ARG A 113 11.65 0.49 -14.18
CA ARG A 113 12.50 -0.69 -14.34
C ARG A 113 13.98 -0.36 -14.36
N SER A 114 14.34 0.87 -14.71
CA SER A 114 15.74 1.30 -14.78
C SER A 114 16.44 1.17 -13.42
N PRO A 115 17.77 0.89 -13.41
CA PRO A 115 18.54 0.88 -12.18
C PRO A 115 18.48 2.25 -11.50
N GLN A 116 18.27 2.25 -10.18
CA GLN A 116 18.36 3.48 -9.39
C GLN A 116 19.82 3.88 -9.26
N THR A 117 20.19 5.01 -9.88
CA THR A 117 21.58 5.51 -9.94
C THR A 117 21.82 6.76 -9.08
N SER A 118 20.76 7.33 -8.49
CA SER A 118 20.80 8.56 -7.70
C SER A 118 19.93 8.47 -6.44
N GLY A 119 20.10 9.43 -5.54
CA GLY A 119 19.32 9.53 -4.30
C GLY A 119 20.10 9.16 -3.04
N ALA A 120 19.57 9.57 -1.89
CA ALA A 120 20.20 9.39 -0.58
C ALA A 120 20.47 7.91 -0.27
N CYS A 121 19.56 7.02 -0.67
CA CYS A 121 19.68 5.59 -0.40
C CYS A 121 20.82 4.90 -1.16
N THR A 122 21.25 5.40 -2.33
CA THR A 122 22.31 4.74 -3.13
C THR A 122 23.68 4.76 -2.45
N ARG A 123 23.87 5.64 -1.46
CA ARG A 123 25.09 5.73 -0.63
C ARG A 123 24.95 5.01 0.72
N CYS A 124 23.79 4.41 0.99
CA CYS A 124 23.55 3.70 2.24
C CYS A 124 24.16 2.30 2.19
N GLN A 125 24.87 1.90 3.25
CA GLN A 125 25.45 0.56 3.36
C GLN A 125 24.41 -0.59 3.34
N PHE A 126 23.14 -0.29 3.61
CA PHE A 126 22.04 -1.26 3.61
C PHE A 126 21.22 -1.25 2.32
N PHE A 127 21.67 -0.51 1.29
CA PHE A 127 20.90 -0.31 0.06
C PHE A 127 20.56 -1.62 -0.65
N ASP A 128 21.48 -2.57 -0.70
CA ASP A 128 21.24 -3.86 -1.35
C ASP A 128 20.19 -4.72 -0.64
N SER A 129 19.95 -4.48 0.65
CA SER A 129 18.95 -5.20 1.44
C SER A 129 17.53 -4.72 1.18
N CYS A 130 17.31 -3.40 1.15
CA CYS A 130 15.95 -2.83 1.10
C CYS A 130 15.63 -2.06 -0.19
N ARG A 131 16.64 -1.73 -1.00
CA ARG A 131 16.54 -0.92 -2.24
C ARG A 131 15.81 0.41 -2.06
N GLY A 132 15.92 1.01 -0.87
CA GLY A 132 15.27 2.27 -0.54
C GLY A 132 13.77 2.14 -0.20
N GLY A 133 13.23 0.93 -0.09
CA GLY A 133 11.87 0.67 0.40
C GLY A 133 10.74 1.02 -0.59
N CYS A 134 9.57 1.39 -0.05
CA CYS A 134 8.32 1.52 -0.80
C CYS A 134 8.17 2.91 -1.41
N MET A 135 8.23 2.98 -2.75
CA MET A 135 8.01 4.23 -3.50
C MET A 135 6.66 4.90 -3.20
N ALA A 136 5.58 4.11 -3.14
CA ALA A 136 4.26 4.65 -2.84
C ALA A 136 4.20 5.29 -1.44
N ALA A 137 4.82 4.65 -0.43
CA ALA A 137 4.87 5.20 0.91
C ALA A 137 5.55 6.57 0.91
N LYS A 138 6.73 6.69 0.26
CA LYS A 138 7.44 7.97 0.11
C LYS A 138 6.56 9.04 -0.51
N PHE A 139 5.96 8.70 -1.65
CA PHE A 139 5.17 9.62 -2.44
C PHE A 139 4.04 10.26 -1.63
N PHE A 140 3.21 9.44 -0.99
CA PHE A 140 2.06 9.99 -0.25
C PHE A 140 2.46 10.62 1.07
N THR A 141 3.57 10.21 1.69
CA THR A 141 4.15 10.97 2.81
C THR A 141 4.95 12.19 2.34
N GLY A 142 4.89 12.62 1.07
CA GLY A 142 5.58 13.83 0.62
C GLY A 142 7.11 13.73 0.60
N LEU A 143 7.67 12.53 0.75
CA LEU A 143 9.11 12.31 0.64
C LEU A 143 9.51 12.11 -0.83
N PRO A 144 10.71 12.56 -1.23
CA PRO A 144 11.19 12.36 -2.60
C PRO A 144 11.37 10.86 -2.90
N LEU A 145 11.12 10.45 -4.14
CA LEU A 145 11.17 9.03 -4.52
C LEU A 145 12.58 8.41 -4.36
N ASP A 146 13.61 9.24 -4.51
CA ASP A 146 15.02 8.91 -4.32
C ASP A 146 15.51 9.12 -2.86
N GLY A 147 14.59 9.53 -1.97
CA GLY A 147 14.77 9.60 -0.52
C GLY A 147 14.54 8.27 0.20
N PRO A 148 14.63 8.25 1.53
CA PRO A 148 14.37 7.06 2.33
C PRO A 148 12.88 6.69 2.34
N ASP A 149 12.57 5.41 2.59
CA ASP A 149 11.23 5.01 3.01
C ASP A 149 10.87 5.75 4.32
N PRO A 150 9.63 6.26 4.50
CA PRO A 150 9.23 6.94 5.72
C PRO A 150 9.44 6.09 6.99
N GLU A 151 9.36 4.76 6.85
CA GLU A 151 9.60 3.79 7.91
C GLU A 151 11.01 3.17 7.82
N CYS A 152 12.00 3.89 7.25
CA CYS A 152 13.37 3.41 7.15
C CYS A 152 13.94 3.05 8.53
N VAL A 153 14.34 1.78 8.67
CA VAL A 153 14.82 1.20 9.94
C VAL A 153 16.08 1.84 10.53
N GLN A 154 16.79 2.65 9.73
CA GLN A 154 17.96 3.42 10.17
C GLN A 154 17.60 4.81 10.72
N GLY A 155 16.32 5.17 10.75
CA GLY A 155 15.82 6.46 11.24
C GLY A 155 15.85 7.59 10.20
N TYR A 156 16.41 7.36 9.01
CA TYR A 156 16.48 8.39 7.97
C TYR A 156 15.10 8.86 7.48
N GLY A 157 14.08 7.98 7.54
CA GLY A 157 12.69 8.31 7.20
C GLY A 157 12.08 9.29 8.21
N GLU A 158 12.23 9.01 9.50
CA GLU A 158 11.80 9.88 10.59
C GLU A 158 12.45 11.27 10.50
N SER A 159 13.77 11.33 10.23
CA SER A 159 14.45 12.61 9.99
C SER A 159 13.88 13.38 8.81
N ALA A 160 13.51 12.69 7.72
CA ALA A 160 12.95 13.34 6.54
C ALA A 160 11.50 13.79 6.73
N LEU A 161 10.72 13.06 7.54
CA LEU A 161 9.33 13.42 7.88
C LEU A 161 9.24 14.66 8.78
N ALA A 162 10.30 14.98 9.52
CA ALA A 162 10.38 16.15 10.38
C ALA A 162 10.53 17.48 9.62
N ASP A 163 10.70 17.45 8.30
CA ASP A 163 10.74 18.65 7.47
C ASP A 163 9.36 19.35 7.47
N PRO A 164 9.26 20.60 7.96
CA PRO A 164 7.99 21.32 8.02
C PRO A 164 7.46 21.72 6.64
N ASP A 165 8.30 21.76 5.61
CA ASP A 165 7.92 22.12 4.24
C ASP A 165 7.42 20.91 3.42
N ARG A 166 7.33 19.73 4.05
CA ARG A 166 6.83 18.49 3.45
C ARG A 166 5.31 18.57 3.20
N GLU A 167 4.91 18.37 1.96
CA GLU A 167 3.50 18.26 1.59
C GLU A 167 3.11 16.80 1.28
N ALA A 168 2.27 16.22 2.14
CA ALA A 168 1.66 14.92 1.88
C ALA A 168 0.74 15.00 0.65
N ARG A 169 0.79 13.98 -0.20
CA ARG A 169 -0.01 13.92 -1.43
C ARG A 169 -1.27 13.10 -1.17
N SER A 170 -2.37 13.46 -1.84
CA SER A 170 -3.58 12.65 -1.85
C SER A 170 -3.61 11.73 -3.07
N SER A 171 -4.47 10.72 -3.09
CA SER A 171 -4.79 10.03 -4.34
C SER A 171 -5.43 11.01 -5.33
N SER A 172 -5.16 10.84 -6.63
CA SER A 172 -5.74 11.73 -7.66
C SER A 172 -7.23 11.47 -7.86
N GLN A 173 -7.68 10.28 -7.47
CA GLN A 173 -9.07 9.87 -7.50
C GLN A 173 -9.58 9.67 -6.06
N ASP A 174 -10.70 10.29 -5.73
CA ASP A 174 -11.48 10.02 -4.52
C ASP A 174 -12.79 9.33 -4.92
N HIS A 175 -12.75 8.00 -4.98
CA HIS A 175 -13.95 7.17 -5.18
C HIS A 175 -14.64 6.84 -3.86
N SER A 176 -14.25 7.48 -2.74
CA SER A 176 -15.05 7.37 -1.54
C SER A 176 -16.36 8.09 -1.84
N HIS A 177 -17.38 7.30 -2.16
CA HIS A 177 -18.74 7.80 -2.23
C HIS A 177 -19.00 8.45 -0.88
N ARG A 178 -19.02 9.79 -0.86
CA ARG A 178 -19.56 10.60 0.23
C ARG A 178 -21.07 10.41 0.27
N THR A 179 -21.48 9.15 0.39
CA THR A 179 -22.85 8.67 0.58
C THR A 179 -23.13 8.61 2.07
N THR A 180 -22.66 9.59 2.84
CA THR A 180 -23.45 10.01 3.99
C THR A 180 -24.69 10.68 3.40
N ARG A 181 -25.72 9.87 3.14
CA ARG A 181 -27.08 10.39 3.02
C ARG A 181 -27.27 11.30 4.23
N ALA A 182 -27.56 12.58 4.02
CA ALA A 182 -27.71 13.53 5.11
C ALA A 182 -28.63 12.92 6.19
N GLY A 183 -28.10 12.68 7.38
CA GLY A 183 -28.85 12.10 8.51
C GLY A 183 -28.44 10.69 8.99
N VAL A 184 -27.50 9.99 8.34
CA VAL A 184 -26.98 8.71 8.86
C VAL A 184 -25.61 8.94 9.51
N GLY A 185 -25.57 8.88 10.84
CA GLY A 185 -24.34 8.93 11.61
C GLY A 185 -23.47 7.67 11.41
N PRO A 186 -22.20 7.68 11.88
CA PRO A 186 -21.35 6.49 11.84
C PRO A 186 -22.04 5.32 12.55
N VAL A 187 -22.11 4.16 11.88
CA VAL A 187 -22.65 2.93 12.47
C VAL A 187 -21.57 2.34 13.37
N PRO A 188 -21.80 2.19 14.69
CA PRO A 188 -20.87 1.50 15.56
C PRO A 188 -20.74 0.05 15.11
N VAL A 189 -19.51 -0.40 14.85
CA VAL A 189 -19.23 -1.82 14.60
C VAL A 189 -18.76 -2.42 15.91
N GLU A 190 -19.57 -3.28 16.52
CA GLU A 190 -19.12 -4.08 17.66
C GLU A 190 -18.24 -5.22 17.16
N ILE A 191 -16.94 -5.17 17.48
CA ILE A 191 -16.02 -6.27 17.22
C ILE A 191 -16.23 -7.33 18.31
N GLY A 192 -17.13 -8.29 18.04
CA GLY A 192 -17.31 -9.47 18.89
C GLY A 192 -16.22 -10.52 18.62
N PHE A 193 -15.77 -11.22 19.66
CA PHE A 193 -14.95 -12.43 19.53
C PHE A 193 -15.86 -13.65 19.34
N GLY A 194 -15.89 -14.19 18.12
CA GLY A 194 -16.63 -15.41 17.77
C GLY A 194 -17.33 -15.30 16.41
N ILE A 195 -17.47 -16.41 15.70
CA ILE A 195 -18.29 -16.48 14.47
C ILE A 195 -19.75 -16.48 14.92
N PRO A 196 -20.57 -15.46 14.59
CA PRO A 196 -22.01 -15.54 14.83
C PRO A 196 -22.54 -16.75 14.06
N ALA A 197 -23.23 -17.67 14.74
CA ALA A 197 -23.88 -18.78 14.07
C ALA A 197 -24.94 -18.20 13.10
N PRO A 198 -24.79 -18.37 11.78
CA PRO A 198 -25.72 -17.76 10.85
C PRO A 198 -27.08 -18.47 10.97
N SER A 199 -28.15 -17.70 11.17
CA SER A 199 -29.53 -18.21 11.27
C SER A 199 -30.07 -18.72 9.92
N ALA A 200 -29.36 -18.44 8.82
CA ALA A 200 -29.66 -18.90 7.47
C ALA A 200 -28.37 -19.02 6.63
N PRO A 201 -28.33 -19.89 5.60
CA PRO A 201 -27.18 -19.97 4.70
C PRO A 201 -26.93 -18.64 3.97
N PRO A 202 -25.66 -18.26 3.75
CA PRO A 202 -25.34 -17.01 3.04
C PRO A 202 -25.88 -17.06 1.61
N VAL A 203 -26.45 -15.95 1.16
CA VAL A 203 -26.84 -15.77 -0.24
C VAL A 203 -25.60 -15.77 -1.14
N HIS A 204 -25.79 -16.24 -2.38
CA HIS A 204 -24.74 -16.56 -3.38
C HIS A 204 -23.52 -15.63 -3.41
N ALA A 205 -22.37 -16.22 -3.78
CA ALA A 205 -21.00 -15.70 -3.72
C ALA A 205 -20.69 -14.33 -4.37
N CYS A 206 -21.68 -13.65 -4.96
CA CYS A 206 -21.51 -12.38 -5.67
C CYS A 206 -22.41 -11.24 -5.13
N ALA A 207 -22.97 -11.36 -3.93
CA ALA A 207 -23.73 -10.26 -3.31
C ALA A 207 -22.75 -9.21 -2.72
N GLU A 208 -22.54 -8.10 -3.42
CA GLU A 208 -21.58 -7.03 -3.07
C GLU A 208 -22.00 -6.15 -1.87
N ASN A 209 -23.18 -6.37 -1.28
CA ASN A 209 -23.72 -5.49 -0.23
C ASN A 209 -23.76 -6.21 1.13
N PRO A 210 -23.01 -5.73 2.15
CA PRO A 210 -23.02 -6.32 3.49
C PRO A 210 -24.37 -6.19 4.23
N LEU A 211 -25.33 -5.44 3.68
CA LEU A 211 -26.68 -5.26 4.20
C LEU A 211 -27.77 -5.82 3.28
N ALA A 212 -27.42 -6.61 2.26
CA ALA A 212 -28.41 -7.28 1.42
C ALA A 212 -29.31 -8.19 2.27
N GLY A 213 -30.59 -7.82 2.39
CA GLY A 213 -31.58 -8.56 3.20
C GLY A 213 -31.66 -8.14 4.67
N PHE A 214 -30.95 -7.09 5.10
CA PHE A 214 -31.13 -6.53 6.44
C PHE A 214 -32.41 -5.68 6.49
N ASP A 215 -33.46 -6.22 7.13
CA ASP A 215 -34.66 -5.47 7.50
C ASP A 215 -34.60 -5.09 8.99
N PRO A 216 -34.33 -3.83 9.34
CA PRO A 216 -34.27 -3.40 10.74
C PRO A 216 -35.64 -3.41 11.44
N LEU A 217 -36.75 -3.64 10.73
CA LEU A 217 -38.12 -3.59 11.27
C LEU A 217 -38.90 -4.92 11.17
N GLY A 218 -38.31 -5.96 10.58
CA GLY A 218 -38.83 -7.33 10.52
C GLY A 218 -40.30 -7.45 10.12
N ARG A 219 -40.65 -7.13 8.87
CA ARG A 219 -41.93 -7.55 8.24
C ARG A 219 -41.73 -8.33 6.96
#